data_AF-A0A1E5JRL7-F1
#
_entry.id   AF-A0A1E5JRL7-F1
#
_cell.length_a   1.000
_cell.length_b   1.000
_cell.length_c   1.000
_cell.angle_alpha   90.00
_cell.angle_beta   90.00
_cell.angle_gamma   90.00
#
_symmetry.space_group_name_H-M   'P 1'
#
loop_
_entity.id
_entity.type
_entity.pdbx_description
1 polymer ?
#
loop_
_entity_poly.entity_id
_entity_poly.type
_entity_poly.pdbx_seq_one_letter_code
_entity_poly.pdbx_strand_id
1 'polypeptide(L)'
;MSWELNESWLDYDCTAHGIYSFVLTGQKIDRQLYDALNSYTGEAGSDGVVRVTATNMNYSLLKLHQEGSNGENLVVSKMTRTKQMAFGVLPGCSHSGKKMGILRSITMANAATHPTAIWVLRCLQVKNRESYNTLAKDLGKMTQETQKNEHIELVKTLMHQREYITNRYSMIIFKLIDDRGNHLDDYDLYLTAGPQYSEYALPTGFFADRQRNQYDQGKLTYFLNYDIMESGINTPKMQGNLGFRIKAYPESSEQALAYYKLLDFHSSLADINKILHPNETVMVEIMLQRRVDCTVSRITNNLTPTKINVKPTGKKVD
;
A
#
# COMPACT_ATOMS: atom_id res chain seq x y z
N MET A 1 -15.25 -8.10 -2.02
CA MET A 1 -16.15 -6.94 -2.25
C MET A 1 -15.41 -5.60 -2.21
N SER A 2 -14.58 -5.31 -1.20
CA SER A 2 -13.83 -4.03 -1.14
C SER A 2 -12.75 -3.88 -2.22
N TRP A 3 -12.05 -4.98 -2.56
CA TRP A 3 -11.02 -4.98 -3.60
C TRP A 3 -11.60 -4.67 -4.98
N GLU A 4 -12.69 -5.34 -5.34
CA GLU A 4 -13.36 -5.17 -6.63
C GLU A 4 -13.94 -3.75 -6.76
N LEU A 5 -14.47 -3.19 -5.66
CA LEU A 5 -14.92 -1.80 -5.62
C LEU A 5 -13.77 -0.83 -5.91
N ASN A 6 -12.63 -0.97 -5.22
CA ASN A 6 -11.46 -0.13 -5.46
C ASN A 6 -10.93 -0.32 -6.89
N GLU A 7 -10.84 -1.55 -7.40
CA GLU A 7 -10.44 -1.77 -8.79
C GLU A 7 -11.37 -1.06 -9.78
N SER A 8 -12.69 -1.12 -9.56
CA SER A 8 -13.67 -0.45 -10.44
C SER A 8 -13.55 1.07 -10.43
N TRP A 9 -13.02 1.66 -9.35
CA TRP A 9 -12.90 3.11 -9.19
C TRP A 9 -11.67 3.69 -9.87
N LEU A 10 -10.66 2.88 -10.20
CA LEU A 10 -9.40 3.33 -10.80
C LEU A 10 -9.58 4.08 -12.12
N ASP A 11 -10.48 3.59 -12.96
CA ASP A 11 -10.71 4.10 -14.32
C ASP A 11 -11.85 5.14 -14.37
N TYR A 12 -12.50 5.44 -13.25
CA TYR A 12 -13.62 6.36 -13.21
C TYR A 12 -13.16 7.84 -13.27
N ASP A 13 -13.50 8.53 -14.35
CA ASP A 13 -13.23 9.98 -14.49
C ASP A 13 -14.34 10.79 -13.81
N CYS A 14 -14.18 11.04 -12.52
CA CYS A 14 -15.09 11.90 -11.74
C CYS A 14 -15.32 13.25 -12.42
N THR A 15 -14.25 13.89 -12.90
CA THR A 15 -14.32 15.27 -13.41
C THR A 15 -15.03 15.37 -14.77
N ALA A 16 -15.04 14.29 -15.56
CA ALA A 16 -15.85 14.18 -16.78
C ALA A 16 -17.35 14.08 -16.50
N HIS A 17 -17.71 13.59 -15.31
CA HIS A 17 -19.10 13.44 -14.89
C HIS A 17 -19.56 14.55 -13.93
N GLY A 18 -18.79 15.64 -13.81
CA GLY A 18 -19.12 16.77 -12.92
C GLY A 18 -18.94 16.47 -11.43
N ILE A 19 -18.22 15.40 -11.09
CA ILE A 19 -17.90 15.01 -9.71
C ILE A 19 -16.48 15.50 -9.38
N TYR A 20 -16.36 16.27 -8.30
CA TYR A 20 -15.12 16.91 -7.87
C TYR A 20 -14.69 16.41 -6.49
N SER A 21 -14.29 15.13 -6.42
CA SER A 21 -13.90 14.47 -5.17
C SER A 21 -12.65 15.09 -4.56
N PHE A 22 -12.58 15.19 -3.24
CA PHE A 22 -11.40 15.67 -2.53
C PHE A 22 -11.22 14.94 -1.21
N VAL A 23 -9.98 14.85 -0.76
CA VAL A 23 -9.61 14.31 0.55
C VAL A 23 -8.81 15.35 1.31
N LEU A 24 -9.22 15.63 2.54
CA LEU A 24 -8.48 16.46 3.49
C LEU A 24 -8.19 15.60 4.72
N THR A 25 -6.92 15.50 5.09
CA THR A 25 -6.46 14.76 6.27
C THR A 25 -5.50 15.61 7.09
N GLY A 26 -5.25 15.21 8.33
CA GLY A 26 -4.13 15.70 9.12
C GLY A 26 -2.94 14.76 9.03
N GLN A 27 -1.82 15.17 9.63
CA GLN A 27 -0.71 14.28 9.97
C GLN A 27 -0.10 14.59 11.35
N LYS A 28 -0.75 15.49 12.11
CA LYS A 28 -0.33 15.78 13.47
C LYS A 28 -0.94 14.78 14.42
N ILE A 29 -0.17 14.39 15.43
CA ILE A 29 -0.62 13.46 16.46
C ILE A 29 -0.81 14.27 17.74
N ASP A 30 -2.03 14.24 18.29
CA ASP A 30 -2.29 14.78 19.62
C ASP A 30 -1.75 13.81 20.68
N ARG A 31 -0.45 13.93 20.98
CA ARG A 31 0.25 13.02 21.90
C ARG A 31 -0.33 13.05 23.32
N GLN A 32 -0.88 14.18 23.75
CA GLN A 32 -1.53 14.24 25.08
C GLN A 32 -2.81 13.39 25.12
N LEU A 33 -3.55 13.34 24.02
CA LEU A 33 -4.74 12.53 23.91
C LEU A 33 -4.41 11.05 23.67
N TYR A 34 -3.53 10.76 22.72
CA TYR A 34 -3.29 9.40 22.23
C TYR A 34 -2.32 8.58 23.08
N ASP A 35 -1.29 9.20 23.69
CA ASP A 35 -0.34 8.48 24.56
C ASP A 35 -1.06 7.87 25.78
N ALA A 36 -2.18 8.48 26.23
CA ALA A 36 -2.98 8.02 27.36
C ALA A 36 -4.05 6.97 26.99
N LEU A 37 -4.40 6.86 25.70
CA LEU A 37 -5.50 6.01 25.24
C LEU A 37 -5.03 4.66 24.68
N ASN A 38 -3.96 4.65 23.88
CA ASN A 38 -3.46 3.41 23.28
C ASN A 38 -2.04 3.57 22.71
N SER A 39 -1.11 2.68 23.08
CA SER A 39 0.26 2.68 22.58
C SER A 39 0.39 2.38 21.07
N TYR A 40 -0.67 1.85 20.44
CA TYR A 40 -0.74 1.62 18.99
C TYR A 40 -1.23 2.85 18.19
N THR A 41 -1.68 3.92 18.86
CA THR A 41 -2.04 5.19 18.21
C THR A 41 -0.84 6.13 18.14
N GLY A 42 -0.79 7.02 17.15
CA GLY A 42 0.34 7.94 16.97
C GLY A 42 1.49 7.41 16.12
N GLU A 43 1.20 6.55 15.14
CA GLU A 43 2.14 6.16 14.09
C GLU A 43 2.52 7.36 13.21
N ALA A 44 3.80 7.55 12.91
CA ALA A 44 4.26 8.62 12.02
C ALA A 44 3.64 8.45 10.60
N GLY A 45 3.31 9.57 9.95
CA GLY A 45 2.56 9.54 8.69
C GLY A 45 1.07 9.26 8.87
N SER A 46 0.51 9.52 10.05
CA SER A 46 -0.92 9.45 10.37
C SER A 46 -1.38 10.70 11.13
N ASP A 47 -2.68 10.91 11.22
CA ASP A 47 -3.30 11.92 12.09
C ASP A 47 -3.49 11.44 13.56
N GLY A 48 -2.80 10.36 13.92
CA GLY A 48 -2.93 9.65 15.20
C GLY A 48 -3.81 8.40 15.13
N VAL A 49 -4.70 8.31 14.13
CA VAL A 49 -5.64 7.18 13.96
C VAL A 49 -5.57 6.60 12.56
N VAL A 50 -5.57 7.45 11.53
CA VAL A 50 -5.63 7.05 10.13
C VAL A 50 -4.36 7.49 9.40
N ARG A 51 -3.71 6.52 8.73
CA ARG A 51 -2.55 6.79 7.88
C ARG A 51 -2.93 7.71 6.73
N VAL A 52 -2.07 8.69 6.45
CA VAL A 52 -2.22 9.60 5.32
C VAL A 52 -2.37 8.82 4.01
N THR A 53 -1.56 7.76 3.82
CA THR A 53 -1.62 6.85 2.67
C THR A 53 -2.95 6.12 2.49
N ALA A 54 -3.63 5.80 3.59
CA ALA A 54 -4.91 5.08 3.57
C ALA A 54 -6.10 5.99 3.25
N THR A 55 -5.99 7.29 3.54
CA THR A 55 -7.04 8.27 3.19
C THR A 55 -6.99 8.71 1.73
N ASN A 56 -5.80 8.67 1.11
CA ASN A 56 -5.58 9.26 -0.20
C ASN A 56 -6.27 8.43 -1.30
N MET A 57 -7.17 9.07 -2.04
CA MET A 57 -7.84 8.46 -3.19
C MET A 57 -7.00 8.48 -4.47
N ASN A 58 -5.77 9.00 -4.42
CA ASN A 58 -4.75 8.74 -5.42
C ASN A 58 -4.05 7.42 -5.08
N TYR A 59 -4.28 6.38 -5.87
CA TYR A 59 -3.69 5.07 -5.66
C TYR A 59 -3.50 4.33 -6.99
N SER A 60 -2.75 3.23 -6.93
CA SER A 60 -2.46 2.40 -8.10
C SER A 60 -2.81 0.94 -7.85
N LEU A 61 -3.06 0.21 -8.94
CA LEU A 61 -3.21 -1.24 -8.96
C LEU A 61 -2.15 -1.84 -9.87
N LEU A 62 -1.46 -2.84 -9.34
CA LEU A 62 -0.54 -3.69 -10.06
C LEU A 62 -1.07 -5.12 -10.00
N LYS A 63 -1.28 -5.74 -11.15
CA LYS A 63 -1.59 -7.17 -11.25
C LYS A 63 -0.41 -7.91 -11.83
N LEU A 64 -0.04 -8.99 -11.16
CA LEU A 64 1.05 -9.86 -11.53
C LEU A 64 0.54 -11.28 -11.73
N HIS A 65 1.03 -11.93 -12.77
CA HIS A 65 0.79 -13.35 -13.02
C HIS A 65 2.11 -14.03 -13.39
N GLN A 66 2.12 -15.36 -13.30
CA GLN A 66 3.27 -16.15 -13.71
C GLN A 66 3.32 -16.37 -15.22
N GLU A 67 4.48 -16.14 -15.82
CA GLU A 67 4.78 -16.44 -17.22
C GLU A 67 6.06 -17.27 -17.41
N GLY A 68 6.21 -17.78 -18.62
CA GLY A 68 7.30 -18.67 -19.05
C GLY A 68 6.84 -20.12 -19.17
N SER A 69 7.63 -20.93 -19.89
CA SER A 69 7.37 -22.37 -20.12
C SER A 69 7.17 -23.17 -18.83
N ASN A 70 7.71 -22.67 -17.73
CA ASN A 70 7.61 -23.26 -16.40
C ASN A 70 7.01 -22.32 -15.33
N GLY A 71 6.43 -21.18 -15.73
CA GLY A 71 5.87 -20.15 -14.84
C GLY A 71 6.85 -19.70 -13.76
N GLU A 72 8.03 -19.25 -14.16
CA GLU A 72 9.15 -18.94 -13.24
C GLU A 72 9.27 -17.45 -12.97
N ASN A 73 8.64 -16.62 -13.79
CA ASN A 73 8.73 -15.18 -13.70
C ASN A 73 7.37 -14.60 -13.33
N LEU A 74 7.36 -13.66 -12.39
CA LEU A 74 6.22 -12.76 -12.19
C LEU A 74 6.33 -11.62 -13.20
N VAL A 75 5.30 -11.44 -14.00
CA VAL A 75 5.23 -10.35 -14.98
C VAL A 75 4.02 -9.47 -14.71
N VAL A 76 4.09 -8.23 -15.19
CA VAL A 76 3.00 -7.26 -15.05
C VAL A 76 1.93 -7.54 -16.10
N SER A 77 0.73 -7.97 -15.68
CA SER A 77 -0.45 -8.05 -16.57
C SER A 77 -1.18 -6.73 -16.70
N LYS A 78 -1.29 -5.99 -15.59
CA LYS A 78 -2.04 -4.74 -15.54
C LYS A 78 -1.38 -3.77 -14.58
N MET A 79 -1.21 -2.54 -15.02
CA MET A 79 -0.83 -1.42 -14.16
C MET A 79 -1.76 -0.25 -14.45
N THR A 80 -2.53 0.15 -13.44
CA THR A 80 -3.52 1.22 -13.56
C THR A 80 -3.35 2.17 -12.38
N ARG A 81 -3.51 3.46 -12.62
CA ARG A 81 -3.45 4.51 -11.60
C ARG A 81 -4.69 5.37 -11.74
N THR A 82 -5.25 5.79 -10.61
CA THR A 82 -6.38 6.72 -10.60
C THR A 82 -6.06 7.98 -11.38
N LYS A 83 -7.10 8.61 -11.97
CA LYS A 83 -7.00 10.03 -12.33
C LYS A 83 -6.68 10.86 -11.08
N GLN A 84 -5.90 11.94 -11.25
CA GLN A 84 -5.49 12.78 -10.13
C GLN A 84 -6.72 13.33 -9.39
N MET A 85 -6.77 13.09 -8.08
CA MET A 85 -7.77 13.62 -7.18
C MET A 85 -7.16 14.65 -6.23
N ALA A 86 -7.93 15.69 -5.91
CA ALA A 86 -7.56 16.71 -4.94
C ALA A 86 -7.29 16.08 -3.56
N PHE A 87 -6.09 16.27 -3.05
CA PHE A 87 -5.63 15.70 -1.78
C PHE A 87 -4.82 16.72 -0.99
N GLY A 88 -5.16 16.89 0.30
CA GLY A 88 -4.52 17.86 1.19
C GLY A 88 -4.19 17.30 2.57
N VAL A 89 -2.93 17.42 2.99
CA VAL A 89 -2.52 17.26 4.39
C VAL A 89 -2.55 18.61 5.07
N LEU A 90 -3.59 18.86 5.87
CA LEU A 90 -3.85 20.13 6.55
C LEU A 90 -2.89 20.36 7.72
N PRO A 91 -2.38 21.60 7.90
CA PRO A 91 -1.45 21.91 8.97
C PRO A 91 -2.12 21.85 10.34
N GLY A 92 -1.37 21.34 11.32
CA GLY A 92 -1.73 21.31 12.73
C GLY A 92 -2.93 20.44 13.07
N CYS A 93 -3.37 19.57 12.15
CA CYS A 93 -4.58 18.77 12.32
C CYS A 93 -4.26 17.32 12.72
N SER A 94 -4.93 16.83 13.77
CA SER A 94 -5.01 15.42 14.16
C SER A 94 -6.39 14.85 13.85
N HIS A 95 -6.58 13.56 14.06
CA HIS A 95 -7.88 12.91 13.83
C HIS A 95 -8.99 13.50 14.70
N SER A 96 -8.67 13.73 15.97
CA SER A 96 -9.65 14.10 16.98
C SER A 96 -9.01 14.91 18.12
N GLY A 97 -9.85 15.58 18.90
CA GLY A 97 -9.43 16.42 20.02
C GLY A 97 -9.95 17.84 19.89
N LYS A 98 -10.17 18.51 21.04
CA LYS A 98 -10.68 19.89 21.06
C LYS A 98 -9.64 20.92 20.61
N LYS A 99 -8.35 20.55 20.67
CA LYS A 99 -7.24 21.47 20.37
C LYS A 99 -6.82 21.44 18.91
N MET A 100 -6.68 20.24 18.33
CA MET A 100 -6.15 20.05 16.98
C MET A 100 -6.95 19.05 16.14
N GLY A 101 -8.07 18.51 16.64
CA GLY A 101 -8.85 17.53 15.89
C GLY A 101 -9.49 18.16 14.64
N ILE A 102 -9.24 17.57 13.48
CA ILE A 102 -9.55 18.11 12.15
C ILE A 102 -10.97 18.67 12.02
N LEU A 103 -11.96 18.06 12.69
CA LEU A 103 -13.32 18.59 12.83
C LEU A 103 -13.59 19.24 14.20
N ARG A 104 -13.18 18.59 15.30
CA ARG A 104 -13.60 18.93 16.66
C ARG A 104 -12.95 20.21 17.21
N SER A 105 -11.83 20.68 16.66
CA SER A 105 -11.18 21.94 17.07
C SER A 105 -11.77 23.19 16.40
N ILE A 106 -12.70 23.03 15.46
CA ILE A 106 -13.35 24.15 14.78
C ILE A 106 -14.40 24.77 15.72
N THR A 107 -14.34 26.08 15.88
CA THR A 107 -15.28 26.89 16.66
C THR A 107 -15.68 28.12 15.86
N MET A 108 -16.78 28.78 16.22
CA MET A 108 -17.18 30.03 15.55
C MET A 108 -16.10 31.12 15.64
N ALA A 109 -15.30 31.12 16.71
CA ALA A 109 -14.24 32.10 16.91
C ALA A 109 -13.02 31.89 15.99
N ASN A 110 -12.75 30.65 15.55
CA ASN A 110 -11.59 30.34 14.70
C ASN A 110 -11.94 29.88 13.28
N ALA A 111 -13.22 29.72 12.94
CA ALA A 111 -13.64 29.18 11.65
C ALA A 111 -13.07 29.96 10.44
N ALA A 112 -12.91 31.27 10.55
CA ALA A 112 -12.34 32.10 9.49
C ALA A 112 -10.85 31.83 9.20
N THR A 113 -10.12 31.26 10.16
CA THR A 113 -8.67 31.01 10.07
C THR A 113 -8.30 29.53 10.17
N HIS A 114 -9.24 28.65 10.55
CA HIS A 114 -8.99 27.23 10.72
C HIS A 114 -8.77 26.55 9.36
N PRO A 115 -7.67 25.79 9.16
CA PRO A 115 -7.33 25.21 7.86
C PRO A 115 -8.45 24.33 7.30
N THR A 116 -9.05 23.45 8.12
CA THR A 116 -10.18 22.62 7.68
C THR A 116 -11.35 23.45 7.13
N ALA A 117 -11.79 24.48 7.84
CA ALA A 117 -12.94 25.29 7.42
C ALA A 117 -12.65 26.02 6.10
N ILE A 118 -11.47 26.62 5.98
CA ILE A 118 -11.03 27.29 4.75
C ILE A 118 -11.04 26.31 3.57
N TRP A 119 -10.39 25.15 3.71
CA TRP A 119 -10.23 24.23 2.59
C TRP A 119 -11.51 23.51 2.22
N VAL A 120 -12.35 23.13 3.19
CA VAL A 120 -13.68 22.56 2.89
C VAL A 120 -14.51 23.55 2.08
N LEU A 121 -14.55 24.83 2.47
CA LEU A 121 -15.29 25.85 1.72
C LEU A 121 -14.74 26.02 0.29
N ARG A 122 -13.41 26.08 0.13
CA ARG A 122 -12.78 26.14 -1.20
C ARG A 122 -13.13 24.93 -2.07
N CYS A 123 -13.13 23.73 -1.48
CA CYS A 123 -13.48 22.51 -2.20
C CYS A 123 -14.95 22.51 -2.65
N LEU A 124 -15.87 22.91 -1.77
CA LEU A 124 -17.31 22.99 -2.06
C LEU A 124 -17.67 24.09 -3.08
N GLN A 125 -16.78 25.04 -3.33
CA GLN A 125 -16.98 26.12 -4.31
C GLN A 125 -16.57 25.73 -5.74
N VAL A 126 -15.93 24.57 -5.94
CA VAL A 126 -15.55 24.09 -7.28
C VAL A 126 -16.80 23.81 -8.12
N LYS A 127 -16.84 24.36 -9.34
CA LYS A 127 -17.99 24.22 -10.26
C LYS A 127 -17.62 23.61 -11.60
N ASN A 128 -16.33 23.53 -11.91
CA ASN A 128 -15.85 23.08 -13.20
C ASN A 128 -14.45 22.46 -13.09
N ARG A 129 -14.04 21.75 -14.14
CA ARG A 129 -12.75 21.06 -14.21
C ARG A 129 -11.54 21.99 -14.02
N GLU A 130 -11.60 23.20 -14.55
CA GLU A 130 -10.49 24.16 -14.44
C GLU A 130 -10.27 24.58 -12.97
N SER A 131 -11.33 24.99 -12.29
CA SER A 131 -11.28 25.34 -10.86
C SER A 131 -10.87 24.14 -9.99
N TYR A 132 -11.29 22.93 -10.35
CA TYR A 132 -10.85 21.70 -9.68
C TYR A 132 -9.34 21.44 -9.84
N ASN A 133 -8.82 21.58 -11.06
CA ASN A 133 -7.40 21.40 -11.33
C ASN A 133 -6.54 22.42 -10.57
N THR A 134 -7.01 23.67 -10.47
CA THR A 134 -6.36 24.69 -9.65
C THR A 134 -6.40 24.33 -8.17
N LEU A 135 -7.56 23.92 -7.65
CA LEU A 135 -7.70 23.46 -6.26
C LEU A 135 -6.75 22.29 -5.95
N ALA A 136 -6.66 21.29 -6.83
CA ALA A 136 -5.78 20.14 -6.66
C ALA A 136 -4.30 20.54 -6.58
N LYS A 137 -3.87 21.50 -7.41
CA LYS A 137 -2.50 22.06 -7.35
C LYS A 137 -2.26 22.81 -6.05
N ASP A 138 -3.21 23.63 -5.61
CA ASP A 138 -3.09 24.41 -4.39
C ASP A 138 -3.02 23.51 -3.15
N LEU A 139 -3.83 22.44 -3.10
CA LEU A 139 -3.77 21.43 -2.03
C LEU A 139 -2.45 20.65 -2.06
N GLY A 140 -1.92 20.34 -3.25
CA GLY A 140 -0.62 19.71 -3.40
C GLY A 140 0.52 20.59 -2.85
N LYS A 141 0.50 21.89 -3.17
CA LYS A 141 1.47 22.85 -2.62
C LYS A 141 1.36 22.96 -1.09
N MET A 142 0.14 23.11 -0.58
CA MET A 142 -0.12 23.19 0.86
C MET A 142 0.33 21.91 1.59
N THR A 143 0.11 20.74 0.99
CA THR A 143 0.60 19.46 1.53
C THR A 143 2.12 19.49 1.66
N GLN A 144 2.85 19.87 0.61
CA GLN A 144 4.31 19.94 0.65
C GLN A 144 4.81 20.90 1.74
N GLU A 145 4.18 22.07 1.87
CA GLU A 145 4.52 23.05 2.90
C GLU A 145 4.24 22.51 4.31
N THR A 146 3.08 21.90 4.54
CA THR A 146 2.72 21.28 5.81
C THR A 146 3.70 20.17 6.18
N GLN A 147 3.97 19.24 5.27
CA GLN A 147 4.84 18.10 5.55
C GLN A 147 6.28 18.53 5.82
N LYS A 148 6.75 19.58 5.14
CA LYS A 148 8.05 20.19 5.44
C LYS A 148 8.08 20.83 6.83
N ASN A 149 7.06 21.61 7.18
CA ASN A 149 7.01 22.33 8.45
C ASN A 149 6.81 21.42 9.66
N GLU A 150 6.15 20.28 9.46
CA GLU A 150 5.84 19.31 10.52
C GLU A 150 6.78 18.09 10.53
N HIS A 151 7.84 18.13 9.70
CA HIS A 151 8.80 17.03 9.60
C HIS A 151 9.46 16.71 10.96
N ILE A 152 9.77 17.74 11.74
CA ILE A 152 10.38 17.59 13.07
C ILE A 152 9.44 18.19 14.12
N GLU A 153 9.15 17.42 15.16
CA GLU A 153 8.45 17.87 16.35
C GLU A 153 9.32 17.68 17.58
N LEU A 154 9.50 18.77 18.33
CA LEU A 154 10.22 18.77 19.59
C LEU A 154 9.22 18.84 20.75
N VAL A 155 9.12 17.77 21.53
CA VAL A 155 8.25 17.69 22.71
C VAL A 155 9.11 17.74 23.96
N LYS A 156 8.91 18.78 24.78
CA LYS A 156 9.50 18.84 26.12
C LYS A 156 8.77 17.88 27.06
N THR A 157 9.52 16.95 27.64
CA THR A 157 9.09 16.17 28.81
C THR A 157 9.73 16.75 30.07
N LEU A 158 9.34 16.25 31.24
CA LEU A 158 9.90 16.69 32.54
C LEU A 158 11.43 16.55 32.63
N MET A 159 12.03 15.57 31.94
CA MET A 159 13.46 15.24 32.09
C MET A 159 14.30 15.44 30.82
N HIS A 160 13.69 15.43 29.63
CA HIS A 160 14.40 15.60 28.38
C HIS A 160 13.51 16.15 27.26
N GLN A 161 14.12 16.68 26.21
CA GLN A 161 13.42 16.99 24.96
C GLN A 161 13.41 15.74 24.08
N ARG A 162 12.23 15.34 23.61
CA ARG A 162 12.08 14.22 22.68
C ARG A 162 11.80 14.79 21.29
N GLU A 163 12.59 14.33 20.32
CA GLU A 163 12.40 14.64 18.92
C GLU A 163 11.58 13.53 18.25
N TYR A 164 10.60 13.93 17.44
CA TYR A 164 9.81 13.03 16.61
C TYR A 164 9.95 13.47 15.16
N ILE A 165 10.33 12.53 14.30
CA ILE A 165 10.48 12.74 12.87
C ILE A 165 9.26 12.14 12.17
N THR A 166 8.61 12.95 11.34
CA THR A 166 7.48 12.53 10.50
C THR A 166 7.93 12.54 9.05
N ASN A 167 8.13 11.35 8.49
CA ASN A 167 8.45 11.16 7.08
C ASN A 167 7.16 11.07 6.24
N ARG A 168 7.32 11.12 4.92
CA ARG A 168 6.32 10.64 3.98
C ARG A 168 6.39 9.12 3.89
N TYR A 169 5.25 8.48 3.69
CA TYR A 169 5.14 7.02 3.63
C TYR A 169 4.39 6.57 2.38
N SER A 170 4.56 5.32 2.00
CA SER A 170 3.74 4.62 1.01
C SER A 170 3.15 3.37 1.64
N MET A 171 1.98 2.96 1.17
CA MET A 171 1.35 1.72 1.63
C MET A 171 1.22 0.74 0.47
N ILE A 172 1.53 -0.52 0.70
CA ILE A 172 1.29 -1.60 -0.27
C ILE A 172 0.29 -2.57 0.34
N ILE A 173 -0.78 -2.88 -0.39
CA ILE A 173 -1.76 -3.90 -0.01
C ILE A 173 -1.64 -5.04 -1.02
N PHE A 174 -1.07 -6.15 -0.58
CA PHE A 174 -0.97 -7.37 -1.34
C PHE A 174 -2.27 -8.18 -1.21
N LYS A 175 -2.67 -8.81 -2.32
CA LYS A 175 -3.69 -9.85 -2.40
C LYS A 175 -3.08 -11.03 -3.15
N LEU A 176 -2.94 -12.17 -2.48
CA LEU A 176 -2.39 -13.39 -3.07
C LEU A 176 -3.52 -14.38 -3.37
N ILE A 177 -3.56 -14.84 -4.62
CA ILE A 177 -4.53 -15.82 -5.11
C ILE A 177 -3.84 -16.90 -5.93
N ASP A 178 -4.49 -18.06 -6.08
CA ASP A 178 -4.09 -19.05 -7.07
C ASP A 178 -4.78 -18.83 -8.43
N ASP A 179 -4.31 -19.55 -9.45
CA ASP A 179 -4.84 -19.59 -10.82
C ASP A 179 -6.24 -20.20 -10.93
N ARG A 180 -6.80 -20.68 -9.82
CA ARG A 180 -8.16 -21.22 -9.70
C ARG A 180 -9.08 -20.25 -8.94
N GLY A 181 -8.57 -19.08 -8.57
CA GLY A 181 -9.30 -18.03 -7.85
C GLY A 181 -9.39 -18.26 -6.34
N ASN A 182 -8.67 -19.24 -5.77
CA ASN A 182 -8.63 -19.45 -4.33
C ASN A 182 -7.71 -18.44 -3.66
N HIS A 183 -8.02 -18.08 -2.43
CA HIS A 183 -7.13 -17.28 -1.58
C HIS A 183 -5.93 -18.13 -1.14
N LEU A 184 -4.76 -17.49 -1.07
CA LEU A 184 -3.56 -18.11 -0.50
C LEU A 184 -3.41 -17.71 0.95
N ASP A 185 -3.62 -18.67 1.86
CA ASP A 185 -3.63 -18.38 3.30
C ASP A 185 -2.27 -18.65 3.99
N ASP A 186 -1.38 -19.39 3.31
CA ASP A 186 -0.07 -19.80 3.84
C ASP A 186 1.06 -19.43 2.87
N TYR A 187 1.81 -18.38 3.22
CA TYR A 187 2.90 -17.83 2.44
C TYR A 187 3.80 -16.90 3.25
N ASP A 188 5.03 -16.76 2.79
CA ASP A 188 5.94 -15.67 3.15
C ASP A 188 6.09 -14.69 1.99
N LEU A 189 6.12 -13.40 2.30
CA LEU A 189 6.40 -12.32 1.34
C LEU A 189 7.51 -11.44 1.90
N TYR A 190 8.68 -11.44 1.26
CA TYR A 190 9.83 -10.64 1.69
C TYR A 190 10.05 -9.48 0.74
N LEU A 191 10.31 -8.28 1.25
CA LEU A 191 10.83 -7.20 0.40
C LEU A 191 12.32 -7.42 0.15
N THR A 192 12.75 -7.11 -1.07
CA THR A 192 14.14 -7.28 -1.51
C THR A 192 14.67 -5.99 -2.09
N ALA A 193 15.96 -5.69 -1.92
CA ALA A 193 16.57 -4.48 -2.46
C ALA A 193 18.02 -4.65 -2.91
N GLY A 194 18.54 -3.64 -3.59
CA GLY A 194 19.93 -3.56 -4.00
C GLY A 194 20.27 -4.40 -5.23
N PRO A 195 21.55 -4.42 -5.65
CA PRO A 195 21.95 -5.03 -6.92
C PRO A 195 21.63 -6.54 -7.04
N GLN A 196 21.52 -7.25 -5.91
CA GLN A 196 21.23 -8.68 -5.86
C GLN A 196 19.81 -9.00 -5.36
N TYR A 197 18.92 -8.00 -5.18
CA TYR A 197 17.59 -8.20 -4.60
C TYR A 197 17.64 -9.03 -3.31
N SER A 198 18.43 -8.56 -2.34
CA SER A 198 18.59 -9.22 -1.05
C SER A 198 17.59 -8.68 -0.03
N GLU A 199 17.04 -9.57 0.79
CA GLU A 199 16.17 -9.24 1.93
C GLU A 199 16.92 -8.46 3.02
N TYR A 200 18.26 -8.60 3.06
CA TYR A 200 19.14 -7.95 4.02
C TYR A 200 19.68 -6.60 3.56
N ALA A 201 19.31 -6.15 2.36
CA ALA A 201 19.80 -4.90 1.78
C ALA A 201 18.83 -3.73 1.99
N LEU A 202 17.70 -3.94 2.68
CA LEU A 202 16.75 -2.87 3.00
C LEU A 202 17.37 -1.88 3.99
N PRO A 203 17.28 -0.56 3.73
CA PRO A 203 17.77 0.44 4.67
C PRO A 203 17.04 0.38 6.02
N THR A 204 17.77 0.63 7.12
CA THR A 204 17.18 0.73 8.45
C THR A 204 16.05 1.76 8.47
N GLY A 205 14.89 1.38 9.03
CA GLY A 205 13.71 2.24 9.13
C GLY A 205 12.85 2.32 7.86
N PHE A 206 13.25 1.68 6.75
CA PHE A 206 12.43 1.63 5.53
C PHE A 206 11.10 0.91 5.77
N PHE A 207 11.13 -0.22 6.47
CA PHE A 207 9.94 -1.00 6.79
C PHE A 207 9.35 -0.50 8.11
N ALA A 208 8.22 0.21 8.05
CA ALA A 208 7.62 0.86 9.22
C ALA A 208 6.64 -0.07 9.95
N ASP A 209 5.75 -0.74 9.22
CA ASP A 209 4.75 -1.64 9.82
C ASP A 209 4.26 -2.72 8.84
N ARG A 210 3.71 -3.80 9.40
CA ARG A 210 3.07 -4.91 8.70
C ARG A 210 1.77 -5.33 9.38
N GLN A 211 0.70 -5.45 8.59
CA GLN A 211 -0.59 -5.95 9.07
C GLN A 211 -1.13 -7.02 8.14
N ARG A 212 -1.44 -8.20 8.66
CA ARG A 212 -2.14 -9.26 7.92
C ARG A 212 -3.60 -9.27 8.31
N ASN A 213 -4.50 -9.37 7.33
CA ASN A 213 -5.92 -9.52 7.62
C ASN A 213 -6.16 -10.93 8.20
N GLN A 214 -6.83 -11.00 9.36
CA GLN A 214 -7.07 -12.27 10.05
C GLN A 214 -8.16 -13.13 9.40
N TYR A 215 -9.12 -12.49 8.71
CA TYR A 215 -10.25 -13.13 8.04
C TYR A 215 -9.96 -13.49 6.58
N ASP A 216 -9.08 -12.73 5.93
CA ASP A 216 -8.64 -12.96 4.54
C ASP A 216 -7.10 -12.99 4.54
N GLN A 217 -6.54 -14.15 4.87
CA GLN A 217 -5.11 -14.27 5.18
C GLN A 217 -4.21 -14.03 3.97
N GLY A 218 -4.75 -14.15 2.75
CA GLY A 218 -4.13 -13.72 1.50
C GLY A 218 -3.95 -12.22 1.35
N LYS A 219 -4.42 -11.39 2.30
CA LYS A 219 -4.24 -9.94 2.30
C LYS A 219 -3.24 -9.47 3.35
N LEU A 220 -2.24 -8.74 2.86
CA LEU A 220 -1.13 -8.23 3.65
C LEU A 220 -0.85 -6.78 3.32
N THR A 221 -0.73 -5.94 4.34
CA THR A 221 -0.45 -4.52 4.21
C THR A 221 0.94 -4.22 4.74
N TYR A 222 1.78 -3.62 3.89
CA TYR A 222 3.09 -3.07 4.26
C TYR A 222 3.01 -1.55 4.27
N PHE A 223 3.56 -0.96 5.32
CA PHE A 223 3.71 0.48 5.44
C PHE A 223 5.19 0.83 5.39
N LEU A 224 5.56 1.64 4.40
CA LEU A 224 6.95 1.85 3.99
C LEU A 224 7.31 3.32 4.10
N ASN A 225 8.46 3.62 4.65
CA ASN A 225 8.98 4.97 4.76
C ASN A 225 9.53 5.42 3.39
N TYR A 226 8.80 6.32 2.73
CA TYR A 226 9.12 6.79 1.39
C TYR A 226 10.38 7.66 1.38
N ASP A 227 10.60 8.46 2.42
CA ASP A 227 11.79 9.32 2.49
C ASP A 227 13.08 8.49 2.65
N ILE A 228 13.00 7.36 3.38
CA ILE A 228 14.10 6.39 3.46
C ILE A 228 14.26 5.61 2.16
N MET A 229 13.17 5.33 1.43
CA MET A 229 13.26 4.76 0.08
C MET A 229 14.04 5.70 -0.86
N GLU A 230 13.67 6.98 -0.88
CA GLU A 230 14.26 8.00 -1.74
C GLU A 230 15.75 8.22 -1.43
N SER A 231 16.11 8.27 -0.15
CA SER A 231 17.50 8.51 0.28
C SER A 231 18.36 7.24 0.39
N GLY A 232 17.75 6.06 0.54
CA GLY A 232 18.44 4.80 0.80
C GLY A 232 18.44 3.85 -0.39
N ILE A 233 17.29 3.60 -1.02
CA ILE A 233 17.12 2.63 -2.11
C ILE A 233 17.39 3.29 -3.47
N ASN A 234 16.93 4.53 -3.68
CA ASN A 234 17.09 5.25 -4.95
C ASN A 234 18.49 5.87 -5.12
N THR A 235 19.51 5.23 -4.55
CA THR A 235 20.91 5.66 -4.65
C THR A 235 21.65 4.88 -5.75
N PRO A 236 22.72 5.44 -6.36
CA PRO A 236 23.52 4.71 -7.35
C PRO A 236 24.06 3.36 -6.86
N LYS A 237 24.42 3.27 -5.56
CA LYS A 237 24.91 2.04 -4.94
C LYS A 237 23.84 0.95 -4.90
N MET A 238 22.59 1.33 -4.64
CA MET A 238 21.45 0.42 -4.55
C MET A 238 20.74 0.22 -5.90
N GLN A 239 21.15 0.97 -6.93
CA GLN A 239 20.62 0.94 -8.30
C GLN A 239 19.12 1.25 -8.42
N GLY A 240 18.48 1.69 -7.32
CA GLY A 240 17.03 1.78 -7.26
C GLY A 240 16.36 0.44 -7.51
N ASN A 241 16.99 -0.67 -7.12
CA ASN A 241 16.39 -2.00 -7.22
C ASN A 241 15.58 -2.26 -5.95
N LEU A 242 14.28 -2.48 -6.14
CA LEU A 242 13.32 -2.92 -5.12
C LEU A 242 12.49 -4.04 -5.72
N GLY A 243 12.17 -5.03 -4.90
CA GLY A 243 11.38 -6.15 -5.34
C GLY A 243 10.73 -6.83 -4.16
N PHE A 244 10.22 -8.02 -4.43
CA PHE A 244 9.81 -8.92 -3.38
C PHE A 244 9.95 -10.37 -3.80
N ARG A 245 10.06 -11.24 -2.79
CA ARG A 245 10.09 -12.69 -2.91
C ARG A 245 8.82 -13.26 -2.31
N ILE A 246 8.22 -14.22 -2.99
CA ILE A 246 7.03 -14.94 -2.52
C ILE A 246 7.36 -16.40 -2.40
N LYS A 247 7.09 -16.93 -1.21
CA LYS A 247 7.23 -18.35 -0.88
C LYS A 247 5.87 -18.85 -0.39
N ALA A 248 5.10 -19.49 -1.26
CA ALA A 248 3.77 -20.01 -0.92
C ALA A 248 3.81 -21.52 -0.63
N TYR A 249 2.91 -21.97 0.22
CA TYR A 249 2.84 -23.35 0.71
C TYR A 249 1.66 -24.13 0.10
N PRO A 250 1.83 -25.44 -0.17
CA PRO A 250 3.05 -26.23 0.01
C PRO A 250 4.15 -25.92 -1.01
N GLU A 251 5.40 -26.09 -0.59
CA GLU A 251 6.59 -25.88 -1.43
C GLU A 251 6.86 -27.05 -2.39
N SER A 252 7.62 -26.78 -3.45
CA SER A 252 8.14 -27.82 -4.34
C SER A 252 9.06 -28.78 -3.59
N SER A 253 8.80 -30.08 -3.68
CA SER A 253 9.69 -31.14 -3.17
C SER A 253 9.56 -32.41 -4.03
N GLU A 254 10.47 -33.36 -3.86
CA GLU A 254 10.42 -34.66 -4.56
C GLU A 254 9.15 -35.48 -4.25
N GLN A 255 8.42 -35.13 -3.20
CA GLN A 255 7.20 -35.79 -2.76
C GLN A 255 5.95 -34.92 -3.01
N ALA A 256 6.11 -33.70 -3.51
CA ALA A 256 5.01 -32.77 -3.67
C ALA A 256 4.13 -33.15 -4.87
N LEU A 257 2.90 -33.57 -4.58
CA LEU A 257 1.87 -33.80 -5.59
C LEU A 257 1.12 -32.52 -5.99
N ALA A 258 1.12 -31.52 -5.11
CA ALA A 258 0.69 -30.16 -5.40
C ALA A 258 1.61 -29.16 -4.71
N TYR A 259 1.97 -28.06 -5.37
CA TYR A 259 2.90 -27.07 -4.82
C TYR A 259 2.85 -25.71 -5.53
N TYR A 260 3.49 -24.72 -4.92
CA TYR A 260 3.84 -23.44 -5.51
C TYR A 260 5.35 -23.30 -5.66
N LYS A 261 5.77 -22.48 -6.63
CA LYS A 261 7.18 -22.14 -6.80
C LYS A 261 7.54 -20.92 -5.96
N LEU A 262 8.80 -20.87 -5.54
CA LEU A 262 9.42 -19.63 -5.09
C LEU A 262 9.50 -18.67 -6.27
N LEU A 263 9.11 -17.41 -6.06
CA LEU A 263 9.13 -16.40 -7.10
C LEU A 263 9.72 -15.11 -6.59
N ASP A 264 10.44 -14.45 -7.48
CA ASP A 264 10.95 -13.10 -7.26
C ASP A 264 10.30 -12.15 -8.28
N PHE A 265 9.91 -10.98 -7.79
CA PHE A 265 9.56 -9.83 -8.62
C PHE A 265 10.66 -8.79 -8.48
N HIS A 266 11.24 -8.39 -9.59
CA HIS A 266 12.33 -7.42 -9.67
C HIS A 266 11.83 -6.16 -10.40
N SER A 267 11.97 -4.99 -9.78
CA SER A 267 11.62 -3.71 -10.41
C SER A 267 12.82 -2.79 -10.52
N SER A 268 12.90 -2.07 -11.64
CA SER A 268 13.90 -1.02 -11.83
C SER A 268 13.50 0.28 -11.12
N LEU A 269 14.44 1.21 -10.95
CA LEU A 269 14.16 2.55 -10.41
C LEU A 269 13.02 3.25 -11.18
N ALA A 270 13.01 3.10 -12.51
CA ALA A 270 11.99 3.72 -13.36
C ALA A 270 10.61 3.11 -13.10
N ASP A 271 10.54 1.84 -12.68
CA ASP A 271 9.28 1.16 -12.40
C ASP A 271 8.80 1.44 -10.98
N ILE A 272 9.71 1.50 -9.99
CA ILE A 272 9.39 1.94 -8.63
C ILE A 272 8.75 3.31 -8.64
N ASN A 273 9.33 4.28 -9.35
CA ASN A 273 8.81 5.65 -9.40
C ASN A 273 7.45 5.75 -10.13
N LYS A 274 7.07 4.74 -10.92
CA LYS A 274 5.72 4.66 -11.48
C LYS A 274 4.74 4.04 -10.49
N ILE A 275 5.21 3.14 -9.63
CA ILE A 275 4.37 2.32 -8.74
C ILE A 275 4.19 2.99 -7.38
N LEU A 276 5.28 3.30 -6.66
CA LEU A 276 5.26 3.84 -5.30
C LEU A 276 5.40 5.36 -5.31
N HIS A 277 4.48 6.02 -4.61
CA HIS A 277 4.42 7.47 -4.48
C HIS A 277 4.22 7.85 -3.01
N PRO A 278 4.72 9.03 -2.59
CA PRO A 278 4.54 9.47 -1.22
C PRO A 278 3.06 9.73 -0.93
N ASN A 279 2.61 9.37 0.26
CA ASN A 279 1.24 9.51 0.74
C ASN A 279 0.20 8.70 -0.06
N GLU A 280 0.60 7.68 -0.80
CA GLU A 280 -0.31 6.88 -1.64
C GLU A 280 -0.27 5.39 -1.29
N THR A 281 -1.32 4.70 -1.73
CA THR A 281 -1.45 3.25 -1.65
C THR A 281 -1.22 2.60 -3.02
N VAL A 282 -0.59 1.43 -3.01
CA VAL A 282 -0.55 0.52 -4.16
C VAL A 282 -1.21 -0.79 -3.78
N MET A 283 -2.21 -1.18 -4.54
CA MET A 283 -2.81 -2.50 -4.48
C MET A 283 -2.03 -3.42 -5.41
N VAL A 284 -1.56 -4.55 -4.89
CA VAL A 284 -0.78 -5.54 -5.66
C VAL A 284 -1.51 -6.88 -5.62
N GLU A 285 -2.11 -7.30 -6.73
CA GLU A 285 -2.66 -8.64 -6.89
C GLU A 285 -1.58 -9.55 -7.46
N ILE A 286 -1.30 -10.66 -6.78
CA ILE A 286 -0.34 -11.66 -7.23
C ILE A 286 -1.07 -12.98 -7.43
N MET A 287 -1.14 -13.42 -8.67
CA MET A 287 -1.70 -14.71 -9.04
C MET A 287 -0.59 -15.75 -9.21
N LEU A 288 -0.61 -16.77 -8.34
CA LEU A 288 0.30 -17.91 -8.40
C LEU A 288 -0.38 -19.09 -9.11
N GLN A 289 0.37 -19.85 -9.90
CA GLN A 289 -0.09 -21.09 -10.52
C GLN A 289 0.11 -22.25 -9.56
N ARG A 290 -0.98 -22.93 -9.20
CA ARG A 290 -0.90 -24.14 -8.39
C ARG A 290 -0.47 -25.31 -9.26
N ARG A 291 0.75 -25.79 -9.05
CA ARG A 291 1.26 -26.96 -9.77
C ARG A 291 0.64 -28.22 -9.18
N VAL A 292 0.08 -29.07 -10.03
CA VAL A 292 -0.52 -30.36 -9.63
C VAL A 292 -0.02 -31.45 -10.55
N ASP A 293 0.56 -32.50 -9.97
CA ASP A 293 1.03 -33.68 -10.70
C ASP A 293 -0.15 -34.46 -11.27
N CYS A 294 0.02 -35.08 -12.44
CA CYS A 294 -1.03 -35.87 -13.08
C CYS A 294 -1.43 -37.12 -12.30
N THR A 295 -0.62 -37.52 -11.32
CA THR A 295 -0.91 -38.63 -10.42
C THR A 295 -1.97 -38.29 -9.37
N VAL A 296 -2.23 -36.99 -9.13
CA VAL A 296 -3.31 -36.58 -8.22
C VAL A 296 -4.64 -37.10 -8.72
N SER A 297 -5.31 -37.89 -7.88
CA SER A 297 -6.62 -38.47 -8.20
C SER A 297 -7.63 -37.36 -8.51
N ARG A 298 -8.40 -37.55 -9.58
CA ARG A 298 -9.45 -36.62 -10.02
C ARG A 298 -10.75 -37.39 -10.16
N ILE A 299 -11.84 -36.74 -9.78
CA ILE A 299 -13.18 -37.23 -10.11
C ILE A 299 -13.37 -37.01 -11.61
N THR A 300 -13.58 -38.09 -12.35
CA THR A 300 -13.83 -38.05 -13.80
C THR A 300 -15.01 -38.94 -14.14
N ASN A 301 -15.56 -38.79 -15.35
CA ASN A 301 -16.62 -39.68 -15.85
C ASN A 301 -16.08 -41.05 -16.32
N ASN A 302 -14.76 -41.29 -16.22
CA ASN A 302 -14.17 -42.59 -16.53
C ASN A 302 -14.31 -43.53 -15.32
N LEU A 303 -15.09 -44.60 -15.48
CA LEU A 303 -15.34 -45.60 -14.45
C LEU A 303 -14.21 -46.64 -14.33
N THR A 304 -13.16 -46.53 -15.14
CA THR A 304 -11.99 -47.41 -15.07
C THR A 304 -11.08 -46.96 -13.92
N PRO A 305 -10.90 -47.77 -12.86
CA PRO A 305 -10.07 -47.38 -11.74
C PRO A 305 -8.60 -47.32 -12.15
N THR A 306 -7.92 -46.24 -11.78
CA THR A 306 -6.46 -46.11 -11.89
C THR A 306 -5.81 -46.31 -10.53
N LYS A 307 -4.56 -46.80 -10.55
CA LYS A 307 -3.79 -47.02 -9.32
C LYS A 307 -3.38 -45.67 -8.72
N ILE A 308 -3.71 -45.45 -7.45
CA ILE A 308 -3.23 -44.28 -6.70
C ILE A 308 -1.76 -44.50 -6.37
N ASN A 309 -0.92 -43.50 -6.66
CA ASN A 309 0.49 -43.51 -6.33
C ASN A 309 0.85 -42.22 -5.57
N VAL A 310 1.69 -42.37 -4.55
CA VAL A 310 2.17 -41.24 -3.72
C VAL A 310 3.36 -40.53 -4.36
N LYS A 311 4.05 -41.16 -5.31
CA LYS A 311 5.20 -40.58 -5.99
C LYS A 311 4.75 -39.72 -7.17
N PRO A 312 5.15 -38.43 -7.24
CA PRO A 312 4.89 -37.60 -8.41
C PRO A 312 5.58 -38.17 -9.65
N THR A 313 4.98 -37.94 -10.81
CA THR A 313 5.54 -38.33 -12.12
C THR A 313 6.35 -37.22 -12.77
N GLY A 314 6.24 -35.99 -12.25
CA GLY A 314 6.81 -34.78 -12.84
C GLY A 314 5.98 -34.24 -14.01
N LYS A 315 4.95 -34.96 -14.46
CA LYS A 315 4.02 -34.50 -15.49
C LYS A 315 2.90 -33.72 -14.83
N LYS A 316 2.69 -32.50 -15.29
CA LYS A 316 1.65 -31.60 -14.77
C LYS A 316 0.38 -31.82 -15.57
N VAL A 317 -0.74 -31.48 -14.95
CA VAL A 317 -1.99 -31.26 -15.70
C VAL A 317 -2.27 -29.77 -15.66
N ASP A 318 -2.67 -29.25 -16.82
CA ASP A 318 -3.25 -27.93 -16.93
C ASP A 318 -4.51 -27.80 -16.06
#